data_AF-A0A328BD60-F1
#
_entry.id   AF-A0A328BD60-F1
#
_cell.length_a   1.000
_cell.length_b   1.000
_cell.length_c   1.000
_cell.angle_alpha   90.00
_cell.angle_beta   90.00
_cell.angle_gamma   90.00
#
_symmetry.space_group_name_H-M   'P 1'
#
loop_
_entity.id
_entity.type
_entity.pdbx_description
1 polymer ?
#
loop_
_entity_poly.entity_id
_entity_poly.type
_entity_poly.pdbx_seq_one_letter_code
_entity_poly.pdbx_strand_id
1 'polypeptide(L)'
;MSSTLFVVEIRSWDWPLHVGVRPRPASAERGLDDDLMCVETIAIEGLVLEPQEHRSKVIHIGLLPLPRDVIFRDRDERDVGSLYTEHEEHKDLDFSANLFLPEDTLQRVIFCLGSIWRQIHMWIDDDAEPQSVIHFGFSAEAPADPTGEA
;
A
#
# COMPACT_ATOMS: atom_id res chain seq x y z
N MET A 1 -8.13 -21.05 3.94
CA MET A 1 -8.25 -19.59 3.89
C MET A 1 -8.41 -19.10 5.32
N SER A 2 -7.31 -19.22 6.06
CA SER A 2 -7.09 -18.38 7.24
C SER A 2 -6.65 -17.01 6.73
N SER A 3 -7.11 -15.94 7.40
CA SER A 3 -6.66 -14.60 7.06
C SER A 3 -6.40 -13.79 8.33
N THR A 4 -5.30 -13.07 8.35
CA THR A 4 -4.93 -12.18 9.45
C THR A 4 -5.28 -10.73 9.10
N LEU A 5 -5.92 -10.03 10.05
CA LEU A 5 -6.18 -8.60 9.93
C LEU A 5 -4.98 -7.81 10.45
N PHE A 6 -4.42 -6.98 9.57
CA PHE A 6 -3.51 -5.92 9.94
C PHE A 6 -4.27 -4.60 10.04
N VAL A 7 -4.25 -3.99 11.22
CA VAL A 7 -4.72 -2.61 11.41
C VAL A 7 -3.49 -1.73 11.55
N VAL A 8 -3.38 -0.72 10.73
CA VAL A 8 -2.22 0.19 10.68
C VAL A 8 -2.69 1.61 10.94
N GLU A 9 -2.13 2.25 11.94
CA GLU A 9 -2.29 3.68 12.18
C GLU A 9 -1.38 4.48 11.24
N ILE A 10 -1.97 5.41 10.49
CA ILE A 10 -1.27 6.30 9.57
C ILE A 10 -0.56 7.38 10.38
N ARG A 11 0.78 7.42 10.32
CA ARG A 11 1.62 8.40 11.01
C ARG A 11 1.98 9.56 10.11
N SER A 12 2.36 9.26 8.89
CA SER A 12 2.62 10.26 7.86
C SER A 12 2.32 9.69 6.48
N TRP A 13 2.14 10.59 5.51
CA TRP A 13 2.03 10.20 4.11
C TRP A 13 2.60 11.32 3.24
N ASP A 14 3.10 10.91 2.08
CA ASP A 14 3.52 11.80 1.01
C ASP A 14 2.96 11.31 -0.33
N TRP A 15 3.07 12.16 -1.35
CA TRP A 15 2.67 11.82 -2.71
C TRP A 15 3.81 12.14 -3.68
N PRO A 16 4.90 11.37 -3.63
CA PRO A 16 6.02 11.56 -4.53
C PRO A 16 5.61 11.24 -5.98
N LEU A 17 5.96 12.15 -6.87
CA LEU A 17 5.94 11.88 -8.30
C LEU A 17 7.24 11.17 -8.67
N HIS A 18 7.18 9.88 -8.95
CA HIS A 18 8.32 9.14 -9.49
C HIS A 18 8.30 9.22 -11.02
N VAL A 19 9.34 9.82 -11.60
CA VAL A 19 9.56 9.86 -13.05
C VAL A 19 10.68 8.87 -13.39
N GLY A 20 10.31 7.78 -14.05
CA GLY A 20 11.21 6.73 -14.51
C GLY A 20 11.28 6.68 -16.03
N VAL A 21 12.41 6.21 -16.56
CA VAL A 21 12.54 5.91 -18.00
C VAL A 21 12.16 4.45 -18.21
N ARG A 22 11.26 4.15 -19.16
CA ARG A 22 10.94 2.75 -19.48
C ARG A 22 12.21 2.02 -19.93
N PRO A 23 12.49 0.79 -19.44
CA PRO A 23 13.53 -0.02 -20.02
C PRO A 23 13.18 -0.28 -21.49
N ARG A 24 13.97 0.28 -22.39
CA ARG A 24 13.76 0.19 -23.83
C ARG A 24 13.86 -1.28 -24.26
N PRO A 25 12.81 -1.89 -24.85
CA PRO A 25 12.97 -3.20 -25.45
C PRO A 25 13.97 -3.08 -26.62
N ALA A 26 14.84 -4.07 -26.75
CA ALA A 26 15.99 -4.05 -27.67
C ALA A 26 15.63 -3.93 -29.18
N SER A 27 14.34 -3.90 -29.54
CA SER A 27 13.84 -3.94 -30.91
C SER A 27 13.04 -2.71 -31.37
N ALA A 28 12.92 -1.64 -30.58
CA ALA A 28 12.10 -0.48 -30.97
C ALA A 28 12.92 0.66 -31.62
N GLU A 29 12.73 0.84 -32.93
CA GLU A 29 13.23 1.99 -33.70
C GLU A 29 12.48 3.29 -33.34
N ARG A 30 13.26 4.30 -32.92
CA ARG A 30 13.02 5.76 -32.84
C ARG A 30 11.58 6.28 -32.61
N GLY A 31 11.35 6.75 -31.37
CA GLY A 31 10.51 7.89 -31.01
C GLY A 31 10.94 8.39 -29.63
N LEU A 32 11.31 9.67 -29.47
CA LEU A 32 11.79 10.26 -28.21
C LEU A 32 10.66 10.62 -27.23
N ASP A 33 9.40 10.49 -27.66
CA ASP A 33 8.21 10.93 -26.92
C ASP A 33 7.53 9.84 -26.07
N ASP A 34 7.94 8.56 -26.16
CA ASP A 34 7.26 7.42 -25.48
C ASP A 34 8.02 6.86 -24.26
N ASP A 35 9.16 7.44 -23.88
CA ASP A 35 10.13 6.81 -22.95
C ASP A 35 9.98 7.21 -21.47
N LEU A 36 9.06 8.12 -21.11
CA LEU A 36 8.84 8.56 -19.71
C LEU A 36 7.61 7.89 -19.08
N MET A 37 7.83 7.09 -18.04
CA MET A 37 6.79 6.63 -17.13
C MET A 37 6.73 7.54 -15.92
N CYS A 38 5.58 8.17 -15.72
CA CYS A 38 5.25 8.76 -14.44
C CYS A 38 4.48 7.70 -13.64
N VAL A 39 4.98 7.34 -12.47
CA VAL A 39 4.25 6.52 -11.52
C VAL A 39 3.89 7.42 -10.36
N GLU A 40 2.59 7.67 -10.21
CA GLU A 40 2.05 8.34 -9.05
C GLU A 40 1.95 7.30 -7.92
N THR A 41 2.70 7.50 -6.85
CA THR A 41 2.66 6.62 -5.68
C THR A 41 2.37 7.46 -4.46
N ILE A 42 1.38 7.06 -3.67
CA ILE A 42 1.19 7.64 -2.33
C ILE A 42 1.98 6.76 -1.37
N ALA A 43 3.02 7.29 -0.74
CA ALA A 43 3.74 6.55 0.28
C ALA A 43 3.15 6.89 1.65
N ILE A 44 2.95 5.86 2.46
CA ILE A 44 2.36 5.97 3.79
C ILE A 44 3.31 5.29 4.76
N GLU A 45 3.65 6.01 5.83
CA GLU A 45 4.30 5.42 6.99
C GLU A 45 3.25 5.22 8.08
N GLY A 46 3.21 4.01 8.64
CA GLY A 46 2.29 3.68 9.70
C GLY A 46 2.88 2.79 10.79
N LEU A 47 2.11 2.65 11.86
CA LEU A 47 2.38 1.72 12.96
C LEU A 47 1.31 0.64 12.99
N VAL A 48 1.75 -0.61 13.10
CA VAL A 48 0.85 -1.74 13.24
C VAL A 48 0.17 -1.69 14.63
N LEU A 49 -1.16 -1.69 14.66
CA LEU A 49 -1.98 -1.80 15.86
C LEU A 49 -2.39 -3.25 16.12
N GLU A 50 -2.73 -3.96 15.05
CA GLU A 50 -3.06 -5.39 15.03
C GLU A 50 -2.36 -6.05 13.83
N PRO A 51 -2.01 -7.34 13.89
CA PRO A 51 -2.19 -8.24 15.03
C PRO A 51 -1.23 -7.91 16.18
N GLN A 52 -1.61 -8.28 17.41
CA GLN A 52 -0.84 -8.02 18.63
C GLN A 52 0.63 -8.50 18.56
N GLU A 53 0.95 -9.57 17.81
CA GLU A 53 2.32 -10.05 17.58
C GLU A 53 3.22 -9.02 16.91
N HIS A 54 2.64 -8.16 16.07
CA HIS A 54 3.35 -7.17 15.27
C HIS A 54 3.10 -5.74 15.74
N ARG A 55 2.39 -5.57 16.86
CA ARG A 55 1.99 -4.27 17.36
C ARG A 55 3.20 -3.37 17.61
N SER A 56 3.06 -2.11 17.21
CA SER A 56 4.08 -1.04 17.26
C SER A 56 5.24 -1.20 16.28
N LYS A 57 5.24 -2.22 15.42
CA LYS A 57 6.19 -2.31 14.31
C LYS A 57 5.88 -1.26 13.25
N VAL A 58 6.93 -0.77 12.60
CA VAL A 58 6.80 0.23 11.52
C VAL A 58 6.51 -0.49 10.21
N ILE A 59 5.55 0.05 9.46
CA ILE A 59 5.20 -0.42 8.13
C ILE A 59 5.20 0.73 7.14
N HIS A 60 5.84 0.53 5.99
CA HIS A 60 5.75 1.43 4.84
C HIS A 60 4.79 0.85 3.82
N ILE A 61 3.83 1.65 3.35
CA ILE A 61 2.78 1.22 2.45
C ILE A 61 2.81 2.12 1.22
N GLY A 62 3.07 1.54 0.05
CA GLY A 62 2.89 2.20 -1.24
C GLY A 62 1.47 1.97 -1.76
N LEU A 63 0.74 3.04 -2.06
CA LEU A 63 -0.49 2.96 -2.86
C LEU A 63 -0.13 3.25 -4.32
N LEU A 64 -0.31 2.26 -5.17
CA LEU A 64 0.03 2.33 -6.59
C LEU A 64 -1.23 2.24 -7.45
N PRO A 65 -1.24 2.86 -8.65
CA PRO A 65 -2.29 2.61 -9.61
C PRO A 65 -2.27 1.13 -10.02
N LEU A 66 -3.46 0.53 -10.09
CA LEU A 66 -3.66 -0.80 -10.63
C LEU A 66 -3.12 -0.80 -12.07
N PRO A 67 -2.17 -1.67 -12.43
CA PRO A 67 -1.65 -1.71 -13.79
C PRO A 67 -2.78 -1.99 -14.78
N ARG A 68 -2.79 -1.28 -15.91
CA ARG A 68 -3.85 -1.40 -16.94
C ARG A 68 -4.01 -2.81 -17.49
N ASP A 69 -2.99 -3.66 -17.34
CA ASP A 69 -2.96 -5.04 -17.81
C ASP A 69 -3.48 -6.05 -16.77
N VAL A 70 -3.85 -5.61 -15.56
CA VAL A 70 -4.47 -6.47 -14.55
C VAL A 70 -5.94 -6.70 -14.94
N ILE A 71 -6.15 -7.77 -15.69
CA ILE A 71 -7.46 -8.41 -15.85
C ILE A 71 -7.51 -9.47 -14.76
N PHE A 72 -8.37 -9.29 -13.75
CA PHE A 72 -8.69 -10.36 -12.80
C PHE A 72 -9.32 -11.50 -13.61
N ARG A 73 -8.51 -12.51 -13.98
CA ARG A 73 -8.91 -13.56 -14.91
C ARG A 73 -9.71 -14.66 -14.23
N ASP A 74 -9.46 -14.84 -12.94
CA ASP A 74 -10.23 -15.76 -12.12
C ASP A 74 -10.86 -15.05 -10.92
N ARG A 75 -12.00 -15.57 -10.46
CA ARG A 75 -12.71 -14.99 -9.31
C ARG A 75 -11.91 -15.15 -8.01
N ASP A 76 -10.85 -15.94 -8.03
CA ASP A 76 -10.00 -16.25 -6.88
C ASP A 76 -8.62 -15.58 -6.95
N GLU A 77 -8.25 -14.98 -8.10
CA GLU A 77 -7.12 -14.04 -8.20
C GLU A 77 -7.62 -12.64 -7.75
N ARG A 78 -7.72 -12.41 -6.43
CA ARG A 78 -8.22 -11.14 -5.85
C ARG A 78 -7.13 -10.37 -5.10
N ASP A 79 -5.88 -10.62 -5.40
CA ASP A 79 -4.79 -9.96 -4.70
C ASP A 79 -4.78 -8.48 -5.08
N VAL A 80 -5.10 -7.65 -4.10
CA VAL A 80 -5.12 -6.19 -4.19
C VAL A 80 -3.85 -5.58 -3.61
N GLY A 81 -2.86 -6.42 -3.29
CA GLY A 81 -1.57 -6.00 -2.79
C GLY A 81 -0.72 -7.15 -2.30
N SER A 82 0.46 -6.80 -1.79
CA SER A 82 1.42 -7.73 -1.19
C SER A 82 2.01 -7.14 0.07
N LEU A 83 2.33 -8.01 1.04
CA LEU A 83 3.03 -7.67 2.27
C LEU A 83 4.39 -8.38 2.26
N TYR A 84 5.45 -7.63 2.57
CA TYR A 84 6.81 -8.12 2.64
C TYR A 84 7.36 -7.90 4.05
N THR A 85 7.88 -8.97 4.64
CA THR A 85 8.69 -8.92 5.87
C THR A 85 10.15 -8.78 5.45
N GLU A 86 10.83 -7.73 5.91
CA GLU A 86 12.25 -7.46 5.68
C GLU A 86 12.64 -7.18 4.21
N HIS A 87 12.85 -5.90 3.86
CA HIS A 87 13.67 -5.53 2.70
C HIS A 87 15.11 -5.28 3.17
N GLU A 88 16.09 -6.03 2.63
CA GLU A 88 17.53 -5.81 2.90
C GLU A 88 18.00 -4.36 2.63
N GLU A 89 17.26 -3.61 1.81
CA GLU A 89 17.54 -2.22 1.44
C GLU A 89 17.09 -1.18 2.48
N HIS A 90 16.16 -1.53 3.38
CA HIS A 90 15.61 -0.62 4.40
C HIS A 90 15.71 -1.23 5.80
N LYS A 91 16.94 -1.27 6.34
CA LYS A 91 17.27 -1.85 7.66
C LYS A 91 16.51 -1.25 8.85
N ASP A 92 15.85 -0.12 8.67
CA ASP A 92 15.11 0.58 9.72
C ASP A 92 13.60 0.23 9.75
N LEU A 93 13.13 -0.64 8.85
CA LEU A 93 11.70 -0.97 8.71
C LEU A 93 11.41 -2.46 8.95
N ASP A 94 10.34 -2.74 9.70
CA ASP A 94 9.89 -4.10 9.97
C ASP A 94 9.05 -4.70 8.83
N PHE A 95 8.26 -3.86 8.14
CA PHE A 95 7.36 -4.29 7.06
C PHE A 95 7.32 -3.30 5.90
N SER A 96 7.07 -3.83 4.70
CA SER A 96 6.75 -3.06 3.51
C SER A 96 5.52 -3.66 2.82
N ALA A 97 4.58 -2.85 2.33
CA ALA A 97 3.43 -3.32 1.59
C ALA A 97 3.19 -2.48 0.34
N ASN A 98 2.71 -3.13 -0.72
CA ASN A 98 2.22 -2.46 -1.92
C ASN A 98 0.74 -2.76 -2.06
N LEU A 99 -0.09 -1.73 -2.18
CA LEU A 99 -1.54 -1.84 -2.37
C LEU A 99 -1.91 -1.20 -3.70
N PHE A 100 -2.80 -1.85 -4.44
CA PHE A 100 -3.19 -1.41 -5.77
C PHE A 100 -4.61 -0.82 -5.76
N LEU A 101 -4.76 0.37 -6.35
CA LEU A 101 -6.01 1.10 -6.46
C LEU A 101 -6.31 1.46 -7.92
N PRO A 102 -7.58 1.49 -8.35
CA PRO A 102 -7.94 2.12 -9.60
C PRO A 102 -7.43 3.57 -9.67
N GLU A 103 -6.96 3.99 -10.85
CA GLU A 103 -6.32 5.30 -11.07
C GLU A 103 -7.23 6.48 -10.66
N ASP A 104 -8.53 6.37 -10.93
CA ASP A 104 -9.56 7.35 -10.55
C ASP A 104 -9.82 7.42 -9.03
N THR A 105 -9.43 6.37 -8.29
CA THR A 105 -9.58 6.30 -6.83
C THR A 105 -8.39 6.95 -6.13
N LEU A 106 -7.19 6.92 -6.73
CA LEU A 106 -5.96 7.47 -6.15
C LEU A 106 -6.13 8.96 -5.76
N GLN A 107 -6.74 9.75 -6.64
CA GLN A 107 -7.02 11.17 -6.38
C GLN A 107 -7.93 11.41 -5.17
N ARG A 108 -8.92 10.52 -4.97
CA ARG A 108 -9.83 10.61 -3.82
C ARG A 108 -9.13 10.25 -2.52
N VAL A 109 -8.21 9.29 -2.57
CA VAL A 109 -7.42 8.86 -1.42
C VAL A 109 -6.58 10.03 -0.87
N ILE A 110 -5.92 10.80 -1.73
CA ILE A 110 -5.13 11.98 -1.32
C ILE A 110 -5.96 12.95 -0.49
N PHE A 111 -7.17 13.27 -0.95
CA PHE A 111 -8.07 14.17 -0.23
C PHE A 111 -8.49 13.59 1.14
N CYS A 112 -8.82 12.30 1.18
CA CYS A 112 -9.27 11.64 2.40
C CYS A 112 -8.14 11.46 3.43
N LEU A 113 -6.91 11.14 3.00
CA LEU A 113 -5.72 11.05 3.85
C LEU A 113 -5.35 12.40 4.49
N GLY A 114 -5.55 13.50 3.75
CA GLY A 114 -5.35 14.85 4.29
C GLY A 114 -6.39 15.29 5.32
N SER A 115 -7.54 14.60 5.40
CA SER A 115 -8.72 15.10 6.12
C SER A 115 -9.20 14.17 7.23
N ILE A 116 -9.56 12.94 6.87
CA ILE A 116 -10.43 12.07 7.68
C ILE A 116 -9.81 10.71 8.00
N TRP A 117 -9.01 10.14 7.11
CA TRP A 117 -8.49 8.79 7.31
C TRP A 117 -7.27 8.79 8.23
N ARG A 118 -7.28 7.84 9.16
CA ARG A 118 -6.26 7.66 10.20
C ARG A 118 -5.76 6.24 10.28
N GLN A 119 -6.49 5.27 9.74
CA GLN A 119 -6.12 3.87 9.76
C GLN A 119 -6.31 3.20 8.41
N ILE A 120 -5.48 2.19 8.16
CA ILE A 120 -5.59 1.25 7.05
C ILE A 120 -5.84 -0.14 7.65
N HIS A 121 -6.78 -0.87 7.06
CA HIS A 121 -7.13 -2.23 7.42
C HIS A 121 -6.74 -3.11 6.24
N MET A 122 -5.87 -4.10 6.44
CA MET A 122 -5.42 -5.03 5.40
C MET A 122 -5.71 -6.47 5.85
N TRP A 123 -6.29 -7.26 4.97
CA TRP A 123 -6.52 -8.69 5.19
C TRP A 123 -5.47 -9.45 4.41
N ILE A 124 -4.63 -10.20 5.14
CA ILE A 124 -3.54 -10.99 4.59
C ILE A 124 -3.99 -12.45 4.52
N ASP A 125 -3.77 -13.11 3.39
CA ASP A 125 -3.95 -14.56 3.28
C ASP A 125 -2.77 -15.27 3.94
N ASP A 126 -3.04 -15.98 5.04
CA ASP A 126 -1.99 -16.70 5.79
C ASP A 126 -1.50 -17.94 5.04
N ASP A 127 -2.28 -18.43 4.07
CA ASP A 127 -2.01 -19.65 3.32
C ASP A 127 -1.19 -19.37 2.03
N ALA A 128 -0.88 -18.10 1.73
CA ALA A 128 -0.17 -17.65 0.54
C ALA A 128 1.33 -17.37 0.79
N GLU A 129 2.20 -17.91 -0.07
CA GLU A 129 3.63 -17.57 -0.11
C GLU A 129 3.99 -17.05 -1.53
N PRO A 130 4.30 -15.75 -1.71
CA PRO A 130 4.44 -14.69 -0.71
C PRO A 130 3.10 -14.23 -0.09
N GLN A 131 3.17 -13.49 1.02
CA GLN A 131 1.98 -12.98 1.73
C GLN A 131 1.17 -12.01 0.84
N SER A 132 -0.03 -12.43 0.46
CA SER A 132 -0.94 -11.65 -0.39
C SER A 132 -1.94 -10.83 0.43
N VAL A 133 -2.19 -9.59 0.01
CA VAL A 133 -3.28 -8.76 0.55
C VAL A 133 -4.52 -8.99 -0.30
N ILE A 134 -5.55 -9.62 0.28
CA ILE A 134 -6.79 -9.99 -0.42
C ILE A 134 -7.86 -8.90 -0.36
N HIS A 135 -7.76 -7.99 0.60
CA HIS A 135 -8.64 -6.83 0.75
C HIS A 135 -7.95 -5.77 1.59
N PHE A 136 -8.26 -4.50 1.33
CA PHE A 136 -7.91 -3.42 2.25
C PHE A 136 -8.96 -2.30 2.25
N GLY A 137 -8.95 -1.48 3.29
CA GLY A 137 -9.82 -0.32 3.42
C GLY A 137 -9.26 0.73 4.38
N PHE A 138 -9.88 1.90 4.38
CA PHE A 138 -9.48 3.03 5.23
C PHE A 138 -10.60 3.37 6.22
N SER A 139 -10.21 3.80 7.42
CA SER A 139 -11.15 4.30 8.44
C SER A 139 -10.60 5.55 9.14
N ALA A 140 -11.47 6.22 9.90
CA ALA A 140 -11.19 7.51 10.51
C ALA A 140 -10.60 7.47 11.93
N GLU A 141 -10.51 6.32 12.61
CA GLU A 141 -10.16 6.31 14.06
C GLU A 141 -8.64 6.37 14.30
N ALA A 142 -8.13 7.08 15.33
CA ALA A 142 -8.69 7.35 16.67
C ALA A 142 -8.55 8.81 17.19
N PRO A 143 -9.24 9.17 18.31
CA PRO A 143 -8.60 9.01 19.64
C PRO A 143 -9.48 8.38 20.74
N ALA A 144 -8.85 7.63 21.66
CA ALA A 144 -9.24 7.58 23.07
C ALA A 144 -8.02 7.98 23.90
N ASP A 145 -8.08 9.16 24.51
CA ASP A 145 -7.11 9.61 25.51
C ASP A 145 -7.33 8.76 26.78
N PRO A 146 -6.34 7.98 27.25
CA PRO A 146 -6.47 7.21 28.49
C PRO A 146 -6.47 8.11 29.75
N THR A 147 -6.37 9.43 29.61
CA THR A 147 -6.25 10.40 30.70
C THR A 147 -7.53 11.20 30.97
N GLY A 148 -8.70 10.58 30.79
CA GLY A 148 -9.97 11.14 31.22
C GLY A 148 -10.11 11.20 32.74
N GLU A 149 -9.38 12.11 33.39
CA GLU A 149 -9.75 12.65 34.70
C GLU A 149 -10.73 13.82 34.48
N ALA A 150 -11.98 13.63 34.90
CA ALA A 150 -12.89 14.68 35.40
C ALA A 150 -13.98 14.05 36.27
#